data_AF-A0A3N4SVB0-F1
#
_entry.id   AF-A0A3N4SVB0-F1
#
_cell.length_a   1.000
_cell.length_b   1.000
_cell.length_c   1.000
_cell.angle_alpha   90.00
_cell.angle_beta   90.00
_cell.angle_gamma   90.00
#
_symmetry.space_group_name_H-M   'P 1'
#
loop_
_entity.id
_entity.type
_entity.pdbx_description
1 polymer ?
#
loop_
_entity_poly.entity_id
_entity_poly.type
_entity_poly.pdbx_seq_one_letter_code
_entity_poly.pdbx_strand_id
1 'polypeptide(L)'
;MSIHTAVVPAPPEPVLGTDWTLRPLDEPATVTPQTARTYAVTEAQGGPTLLLRVHRVAHHPLHSCYPYGTHDLALGLVLPDHGPSGPALAAKLLCALVPALFLADPRCRRIVAAPNESDTVTQSALEAGGLLRVTEADLPDASVVLFAAEPPDLADMSTALDDMPH
;
A
#
# COMPACT_ATOMS: atom_id res chain seq x y z
N MET A 1 -11.16 -15.94 -29.88
CA MET A 1 -10.46 -14.88 -29.13
C MET A 1 -10.41 -15.33 -27.68
N SER A 2 -9.35 -16.03 -27.30
CA SER A 2 -9.22 -16.59 -25.95
C SER A 2 -8.84 -15.47 -25.00
N ILE A 3 -9.76 -15.09 -24.12
CA ILE A 3 -9.44 -14.26 -22.97
C ILE A 3 -8.53 -15.08 -22.05
N HIS A 4 -7.23 -14.81 -22.05
CA HIS A 4 -6.39 -15.25 -20.95
C HIS A 4 -6.85 -14.48 -19.72
N THR A 5 -7.68 -15.10 -18.88
CA THR A 5 -7.90 -14.63 -17.52
C THR A 5 -6.55 -14.69 -16.83
N ALA A 6 -5.86 -13.55 -16.76
CA ALA A 6 -4.60 -13.44 -16.04
C ALA A 6 -4.88 -13.81 -14.58
N VAL A 7 -4.21 -14.85 -14.09
CA VAL A 7 -4.33 -15.27 -12.69
C VAL A 7 -3.76 -14.15 -11.83
N VAL A 8 -4.61 -13.54 -11.00
CA VAL A 8 -4.17 -12.53 -10.03
C VAL A 8 -3.47 -13.26 -8.87
N PRO A 9 -2.17 -13.01 -8.62
CA PRO A 9 -1.46 -13.66 -7.54
C PRO A 9 -1.92 -13.13 -6.18
N ALA A 10 -1.81 -13.95 -5.13
CA ALA A 10 -2.03 -13.47 -3.77
C ALA A 10 -1.11 -12.28 -3.45
N PRO A 11 -1.52 -11.34 -2.57
CA PRO A 11 -0.62 -10.30 -2.08
C PRO A 11 0.64 -10.92 -1.43
N PRO A 12 1.83 -10.30 -1.59
CA PRO A 12 3.04 -10.82 -0.96
C PRO A 12 2.98 -10.64 0.56
N GLU A 13 3.74 -11.45 1.28
CA GLU A 13 3.99 -11.27 2.70
C GLU A 13 5.21 -10.35 2.88
N PRO A 14 5.07 -9.16 3.50
CA PRO A 14 6.20 -8.28 3.73
C PRO A 14 7.10 -8.83 4.84
N VAL A 15 8.41 -8.82 4.58
CA VAL A 15 9.43 -9.13 5.58
C VAL A 15 10.02 -7.81 6.05
N LEU A 16 9.61 -7.34 7.23
CA LEU A 16 10.20 -6.15 7.86
C LEU A 16 11.41 -6.53 8.71
N GLY A 17 12.29 -5.55 8.95
CA GLY A 17 13.43 -5.70 9.86
C GLY A 17 12.99 -5.92 11.31
N THR A 18 13.97 -6.09 12.20
CA THR A 18 13.75 -6.41 13.63
C THR A 18 13.06 -5.31 14.43
N ASP A 19 12.85 -4.13 13.85
CA ASP A 19 12.17 -3.00 14.49
C ASP A 19 10.65 -3.19 14.53
N TRP A 20 10.11 -4.12 13.75
CA TRP A 20 8.67 -4.33 13.61
C TRP A 20 8.28 -5.78 13.91
N THR A 21 7.13 -5.94 14.55
CA THR A 21 6.45 -7.22 14.70
C THR A 21 5.17 -7.18 13.88
N LEU A 22 5.02 -8.13 12.95
CA LEU A 22 3.80 -8.32 12.17
C LEU A 22 3.13 -9.59 12.65
N ARG A 23 1.92 -9.47 13.16
CA ARG A 23 1.07 -10.60 13.49
C ARG A 23 -0.03 -10.71 12.44
N PRO A 24 -0.01 -11.75 11.57
CA PRO A 24 -1.11 -12.01 10.67
C PRO A 24 -2.43 -12.15 11.45
N LEU A 25 -3.48 -11.53 10.94
CA LEU A 25 -4.83 -11.63 11.48
C LEU A 25 -5.76 -12.44 10.58
N ASP A 26 -5.29 -12.82 9.39
CA ASP A 26 -6.08 -13.64 8.48
C ASP A 26 -6.13 -15.10 8.97
N GLU A 27 -7.29 -15.73 8.84
CA GLU A 27 -7.42 -17.16 9.10
C GLU A 27 -6.77 -17.98 7.98
N PRO A 28 -6.17 -19.16 8.27
CA PRO A 28 -5.59 -20.01 7.25
C PRO A 28 -6.66 -20.40 6.22
N ALA A 29 -6.47 -19.95 4.98
CA ALA A 29 -7.42 -20.14 3.89
C ALA A 29 -7.64 -21.64 3.64
N THR A 30 -8.86 -22.14 3.91
CA THR A 30 -9.23 -23.54 3.65
C THR A 30 -9.97 -23.73 2.33
N VAL A 31 -10.55 -22.68 1.74
CA VAL A 31 -11.40 -22.81 0.52
C VAL A 31 -11.38 -21.59 -0.43
N THR A 32 -11.10 -20.36 0.04
CA THR A 32 -11.25 -19.13 -0.77
C THR A 32 -9.90 -18.44 -1.02
N PRO A 33 -9.63 -17.91 -2.24
CA PRO A 33 -8.42 -17.14 -2.50
C PRO A 33 -8.37 -15.91 -1.58
N GLN A 34 -7.24 -15.78 -0.89
CA GLN A 34 -6.98 -14.67 0.03
C GLN A 34 -6.84 -13.36 -0.78
N THR A 35 -7.88 -12.52 -0.75
CA THR A 35 -7.93 -11.26 -1.51
C THR A 35 -7.20 -10.11 -0.82
N ALA A 36 -6.87 -10.29 0.46
CA ALA A 36 -6.17 -9.34 1.31
C ALA A 36 -5.29 -10.08 2.32
N ARG A 37 -4.16 -9.48 2.69
CA ARG A 37 -3.43 -9.83 3.90
C ARG A 37 -3.61 -8.75 4.94
N THR A 38 -3.98 -9.13 6.16
CA THR A 38 -4.21 -8.23 7.28
C THR A 38 -3.25 -8.54 8.41
N TYR A 39 -2.59 -7.51 8.93
CA TYR A 39 -1.61 -7.63 10.01
C TYR A 39 -1.95 -6.64 11.13
N ALA A 40 -1.81 -7.11 12.37
CA ALA A 40 -1.55 -6.22 13.50
C ALA A 40 -0.04 -5.94 13.53
N VAL A 41 0.34 -4.67 13.47
CA VAL A 41 1.73 -4.23 13.41
C VAL A 41 2.08 -3.43 14.66
N THR A 42 3.20 -3.75 15.29
CA THR A 42 3.74 -3.02 16.44
C THR A 42 5.24 -2.82 16.30
N GLU A 43 5.79 -1.77 16.90
CA GLU A 43 7.24 -1.69 17.09
C GLU A 43 7.71 -2.82 18.02
N ALA A 44 8.90 -3.35 17.76
CA ALA A 44 9.47 -4.45 18.55
C ALA A 44 9.73 -4.07 20.02
N GLN A 45 9.93 -2.78 20.30
CA GLN A 45 10.07 -2.26 21.67
C GLN A 45 8.71 -2.10 22.39
N GLY A 46 7.61 -2.49 21.76
CA GLY A 46 6.26 -2.23 22.21
C GLY A 46 5.74 -0.86 21.73
N GLY A 47 4.43 -0.66 21.84
CA GLY A 47 3.78 0.54 21.36
C GLY A 47 2.34 0.27 20.94
N PRO A 48 1.64 1.30 20.44
CA PRO A 48 0.29 1.10 19.95
C PRO A 48 0.31 0.21 18.70
N THR A 49 -0.74 -0.60 18.54
CA THR A 49 -0.90 -1.49 17.40
C THR A 49 -1.54 -0.74 16.24
N LEU A 50 -0.96 -0.86 15.04
CA LEU A 50 -1.58 -0.42 13.79
C LEU A 50 -2.21 -1.62 13.09
N LEU A 51 -3.28 -1.38 12.34
CA LEU A 51 -3.83 -2.37 11.42
C LEU A 51 -3.32 -2.07 10.02
N LEU A 52 -2.59 -3.02 9.43
CA LEU A 52 -2.16 -2.97 8.04
C LEU A 52 -2.99 -3.94 7.22
N ARG A 53 -3.44 -3.49 6.04
CA ARG A 53 -4.12 -4.33 5.06
C ARG A 53 -3.47 -4.16 3.70
N VAL A 54 -3.16 -5.28 3.04
CA VAL A 54 -2.50 -5.34 1.73
C VAL A 54 -3.37 -6.11 0.76
N HIS A 55 -3.79 -5.48 -0.33
CA HIS A 55 -4.59 -6.07 -1.39
C HIS A 55 -3.85 -6.07 -2.72
N ARG A 56 -4.27 -6.93 -3.64
CA ARG A 56 -4.10 -6.64 -5.07
C ARG A 56 -5.12 -5.61 -5.49
N VAL A 57 -4.71 -4.63 -6.28
CA VAL A 57 -5.62 -3.61 -6.82
C VAL A 57 -6.78 -4.26 -7.58
N ALA A 58 -6.53 -5.36 -8.30
CA ALA A 58 -7.56 -6.15 -8.98
C ALA A 58 -8.73 -6.61 -8.07
N HIS A 59 -8.51 -6.71 -6.76
CA HIS A 59 -9.52 -7.08 -5.77
C HIS A 59 -9.94 -5.91 -4.85
N HIS A 60 -9.60 -4.68 -5.22
CA HIS A 60 -9.85 -3.47 -4.45
C HIS A 60 -10.66 -2.46 -5.29
N PRO A 61 -11.54 -1.62 -4.71
CA PRO A 61 -12.32 -0.64 -5.48
C PRO A 61 -11.50 0.32 -6.35
N LEU A 62 -10.22 0.55 -6.00
CA LEU A 62 -9.29 1.39 -6.75
C LEU A 62 -8.97 0.89 -8.16
N HIS A 63 -9.34 -0.34 -8.52
CA HIS A 63 -9.20 -0.84 -9.90
C HIS A 63 -9.96 0.02 -10.92
N SER A 64 -10.96 0.78 -10.48
CA SER A 64 -11.77 1.67 -11.32
C SER A 64 -11.17 3.07 -11.47
N CYS A 65 -10.14 3.42 -10.69
CA CYS A 65 -9.61 4.79 -10.65
C CYS A 65 -8.49 5.04 -11.66
N TYR A 66 -7.77 3.99 -12.10
CA TYR A 66 -6.67 4.11 -13.05
C TYR A 66 -6.35 2.77 -13.73
N PRO A 67 -5.63 2.78 -14.87
CA PRO A 67 -5.11 1.54 -15.46
C PRO A 67 -4.07 0.89 -14.54
N TYR A 68 -4.38 -0.29 -14.00
CA TYR A 68 -3.55 -1.00 -13.02
C TYR A 68 -2.92 -2.27 -13.60
N GLY A 69 -1.78 -2.67 -13.02
CA GLY A 69 -1.12 -3.94 -13.28
C GLY A 69 -1.61 -5.07 -12.37
N THR A 70 -1.46 -6.33 -12.81
CA THR A 70 -1.87 -7.52 -12.02
C THR A 70 -1.12 -7.67 -10.69
N HIS A 71 0.04 -7.00 -10.55
CA HIS A 71 0.87 -7.01 -9.36
C HIS A 71 0.73 -5.73 -8.51
N ASP A 72 -0.04 -4.74 -8.95
CA ASP A 72 -0.20 -3.50 -8.20
C ASP A 72 -0.89 -3.80 -6.86
N LEU A 73 -0.41 -3.14 -5.81
CA LEU A 73 -0.87 -3.33 -4.45
C LEU A 73 -1.65 -2.12 -3.96
N ALA A 74 -2.72 -2.36 -3.20
CA ALA A 74 -3.41 -1.33 -2.44
C ALA A 74 -3.16 -1.54 -0.94
N LEU A 75 -2.79 -0.47 -0.25
CA LEU A 75 -2.56 -0.42 1.19
C LEU A 75 -3.72 0.28 1.90
N GLY A 76 -4.17 -0.33 2.99
CA GLY A 76 -5.01 0.30 4.00
C GLY A 76 -4.26 0.32 5.33
N LEU A 77 -4.34 1.46 6.03
CA LEU A 77 -3.82 1.63 7.37
C LEU A 77 -4.92 2.14 8.29
N VAL A 78 -5.09 1.51 9.44
CA VAL A 78 -5.87 2.07 10.55
C VAL A 78 -4.91 2.43 11.66
N LEU A 79 -4.85 3.72 11.97
CA LEU A 79 -4.01 4.27 13.01
C LEU A 79 -4.69 4.08 14.37
N PRO A 80 -3.93 3.91 15.46
CA PRO A 80 -4.47 3.87 16.81
C PRO A 80 -5.14 5.22 17.15
N ASP A 81 -6.35 5.18 17.71
CA ASP A 81 -7.19 6.34 18.10
C ASP A 81 -6.57 7.26 19.18
N HIS A 82 -5.41 6.90 19.74
CA HIS A 82 -4.91 7.49 20.98
C HIS A 82 -3.48 8.02 20.83
N GLY A 83 -3.37 9.26 20.36
CA GLY A 83 -2.22 10.13 20.63
C GLY A 83 -1.53 10.74 19.40
N PRO A 84 -0.77 11.84 19.59
CA PRO A 84 -0.09 12.56 18.51
C PRO A 84 1.01 11.74 17.81
N SER A 85 1.37 10.57 18.32
CA SER A 85 2.39 9.68 17.78
C SER A 85 1.91 8.77 16.65
N GLY A 86 0.59 8.58 16.49
CA GLY A 86 0.02 7.69 15.46
C GLY A 86 0.51 7.98 14.02
N PRO A 87 0.46 9.24 13.55
CA PRO A 87 0.89 9.57 12.18
C PRO A 87 2.39 9.37 11.96
N ALA A 88 3.22 9.77 12.94
CA ALA A 88 4.67 9.58 12.88
C ALA A 88 5.05 8.09 12.88
N LEU A 89 4.33 7.28 13.67
CA LEU A 89 4.52 5.84 13.71
C LEU A 89 4.10 5.18 12.38
N ALA A 90 2.97 5.60 11.81
CA ALA A 90 2.52 5.12 10.50
C ALA A 90 3.51 5.49 9.38
N ALA A 91 4.03 6.72 9.38
CA ALA A 91 5.07 7.14 8.44
C ALA A 91 6.33 6.27 8.57
N LYS A 92 6.81 6.04 9.80
CA LYS A 92 7.96 5.16 10.06
C LYS A 92 7.71 3.73 9.56
N LEU A 93 6.51 3.20 9.74
CA LEU A 93 6.12 1.88 9.22
C LEU A 93 6.16 1.88 7.69
N LEU A 94 5.57 2.88 7.04
CA LEU A 94 5.52 2.99 5.58
C LEU A 94 6.93 3.04 4.96
N CYS A 95 7.87 3.78 5.56
CA CYS A 95 9.26 3.83 5.13
C CYS A 95 9.95 2.44 5.12
N ALA A 96 9.56 1.55 6.04
CA ALA A 96 10.07 0.17 6.07
C ALA A 96 9.26 -0.77 5.16
N LEU A 97 7.94 -0.59 5.12
CA LEU A 97 6.99 -1.48 4.47
C LEU A 97 7.02 -1.39 2.96
N VAL A 98 7.04 -0.18 2.40
CA VAL A 98 6.96 0.03 0.94
C VAL A 98 8.15 -0.65 0.23
N PRO A 99 9.42 -0.46 0.64
CA PRO A 99 10.54 -1.19 0.05
C PRO A 99 10.43 -2.71 0.24
N ALA A 100 10.00 -3.17 1.42
CA ALA A 100 9.84 -4.59 1.70
C ALA A 100 8.80 -5.27 0.80
N LEU A 101 7.70 -4.58 0.47
CA LEU A 101 6.68 -5.08 -0.45
C LEU A 101 7.19 -5.15 -1.90
N PHE A 102 7.95 -4.17 -2.37
CA PHE A 102 8.60 -4.23 -3.68
C PHE A 102 9.63 -5.36 -3.75
N LEU A 103 10.38 -5.60 -2.68
CA LEU A 103 11.32 -6.72 -2.60
C LEU A 103 10.58 -8.08 -2.62
N ALA A 104 9.45 -8.18 -1.91
CA ALA A 104 8.67 -9.40 -1.83
C ALA A 104 7.89 -9.72 -3.12
N ASP A 105 7.55 -8.70 -3.92
CA ASP A 105 7.01 -8.86 -5.26
C ASP A 105 7.70 -7.93 -6.28
N PRO A 106 8.81 -8.37 -6.89
CA PRO A 106 9.58 -7.58 -7.86
C PRO A 106 8.82 -7.22 -9.15
N ARG A 107 7.63 -7.79 -9.38
CA ARG A 107 6.76 -7.42 -10.51
C ARG A 107 5.78 -6.30 -10.15
N CYS A 108 5.65 -5.95 -8.87
CA CYS A 108 4.87 -4.81 -8.41
C CYS A 108 5.50 -3.52 -8.95
N ARG A 109 4.74 -2.75 -9.72
CA ARG A 109 5.18 -1.46 -10.28
C ARG A 109 4.59 -0.28 -9.54
N ARG A 110 3.55 -0.51 -8.76
CA ARG A 110 2.90 0.54 -7.99
C ARG A 110 2.28 0.01 -6.71
N ILE A 111 2.50 0.72 -5.62
CA ILE A 111 1.82 0.56 -4.35
C ILE A 111 0.97 1.81 -4.15
N VAL A 112 -0.35 1.65 -4.00
CA VAL A 112 -1.28 2.77 -3.83
C VAL A 112 -1.95 2.75 -2.46
N ALA A 113 -2.32 3.93 -1.98
CA ALA A 113 -3.22 4.10 -0.84
C ALA A 113 -4.24 5.17 -1.20
N ALA A 114 -5.44 5.08 -0.66
CA ALA A 114 -6.50 6.03 -0.94
C ALA A 114 -7.32 6.32 0.33
N PRO A 115 -6.76 7.07 1.30
CA PRO A 115 -7.53 7.54 2.44
C PRO A 115 -8.68 8.43 1.98
N ASN A 116 -9.71 8.55 2.81
CA ASN A 116 -10.77 9.52 2.59
C ASN A 116 -10.18 10.95 2.50
N GLU A 117 -10.77 11.80 1.66
CA GLU A 117 -10.32 13.18 1.48
C GLU A 117 -10.30 14.00 2.77
N SER A 118 -11.16 13.67 3.73
CA SER A 118 -11.22 14.33 5.05
C SER A 118 -10.20 13.76 6.06
N ASP A 119 -9.61 12.59 5.80
CA ASP A 119 -8.61 11.95 6.66
C ASP A 119 -7.21 12.52 6.42
N THR A 120 -7.05 13.79 6.79
CA THR A 120 -5.79 14.53 6.69
C THR A 120 -4.65 13.92 7.49
N VAL A 121 -4.97 13.16 8.53
CA VAL A 121 -4.00 12.46 9.39
C VAL A 121 -3.34 11.32 8.63
N THR A 122 -4.13 10.44 8.01
CA THR A 122 -3.58 9.35 7.21
C THR A 122 -2.88 9.89 5.97
N GLN A 123 -3.41 10.93 5.32
CA GLN A 123 -2.74 11.60 4.19
C GLN A 123 -1.34 12.11 4.58
N SER A 124 -1.22 12.83 5.70
CA SER A 124 0.08 13.32 6.19
C SER A 124 1.05 12.18 6.49
N ALA A 125 0.56 11.06 7.04
CA ALA A 125 1.39 9.89 7.30
C ALA A 125 1.88 9.21 6.01
N LEU A 126 1.06 9.19 4.95
CA LEU A 126 1.43 8.65 3.64
C LEU A 126 2.54 9.48 2.98
N GLU A 127 2.40 10.82 3.00
CA GLU A 127 3.42 11.73 2.48
C GLU A 127 4.74 11.59 3.25
N ALA A 128 4.67 11.61 4.58
CA ALA A 128 5.85 11.42 5.43
C ALA A 128 6.45 10.01 5.31
N GLY A 129 5.64 9.02 4.90
CA GLY A 129 6.04 7.65 4.58
C GLY A 129 6.60 7.47 3.17
N GLY A 130 6.68 8.54 2.37
CA GLY A 130 7.29 8.54 1.04
C GLY A 130 6.35 8.23 -0.13
N LEU A 131 5.03 8.18 0.09
CA LEU A 131 4.07 8.10 -1.01
C LEU A 131 3.76 9.49 -1.55
N LEU A 132 3.65 9.60 -2.88
CA LEU A 132 3.34 10.85 -3.56
C LEU A 132 1.83 10.99 -3.72
N ARG A 133 1.29 12.17 -3.39
CA ARG A 133 -0.10 12.55 -3.67
C ARG A 133 -0.27 12.67 -5.19
N VAL A 134 -1.22 11.94 -5.76
CA VAL A 134 -1.46 11.91 -7.22
C VAL A 134 -2.65 12.77 -7.59
N THR A 135 -3.84 12.42 -7.10
CA THR A 135 -5.09 13.09 -7.47
C THR A 135 -6.21 12.72 -6.50
N GLU A 136 -7.34 13.42 -6.58
CA GLU A 136 -8.58 13.02 -5.93
C GLU A 136 -9.38 12.08 -6.85
N ALA A 137 -10.10 11.13 -6.27
CA ALA A 137 -10.94 10.21 -7.01
C ALA A 137 -12.23 9.90 -6.24
N ASP A 138 -13.32 9.72 -6.98
CA ASP A 138 -14.58 9.28 -6.42
C ASP A 138 -14.72 7.76 -6.55
N LEU A 139 -14.89 7.10 -5.42
CA LEU A 139 -15.36 5.72 -5.32
C LEU A 139 -16.87 5.74 -5.01
N PRO A 140 -17.61 4.65 -5.29
CA PRO A 140 -19.07 4.61 -5.08
C PRO A 140 -19.54 5.07 -3.70
N ASP A 141 -18.74 4.81 -2.67
CA ASP A 141 -19.08 5.09 -1.27
C ASP A 141 -18.21 6.18 -0.62
N ALA A 142 -17.22 6.75 -1.32
CA ALA A 142 -16.28 7.71 -0.73
C ALA A 142 -15.50 8.53 -1.77
N SER A 143 -15.27 9.80 -1.47
CA SER A 143 -14.23 10.61 -2.12
C SER A 143 -12.90 10.40 -1.40
N VAL A 144 -11.86 10.09 -2.18
CA VAL A 144 -10.54 9.68 -1.68
C VAL A 144 -9.44 10.49 -2.35
N VAL A 145 -8.29 10.56 -1.69
CA VAL A 145 -7.07 11.11 -2.27
C VAL A 145 -6.14 9.95 -2.60
N LEU A 146 -5.81 9.75 -3.88
CA LEU A 146 -4.91 8.71 -4.34
C LEU A 146 -3.46 9.09 -4.07
N PHE A 147 -2.76 8.21 -3.37
CA PHE A 147 -1.32 8.24 -3.17
C PHE A 147 -0.67 7.05 -3.88
N ALA A 148 0.54 7.23 -4.38
CA ALA A 148 1.31 6.18 -5.04
C ALA A 148 2.78 6.20 -4.61
N ALA A 149 3.36 5.01 -4.47
CA ALA A 149 4.79 4.78 -4.53
C ALA A 149 5.09 3.89 -5.73
N GLU A 150 6.20 4.17 -6.39
CA GLU A 150 6.75 3.39 -7.49
C GLU A 150 8.12 2.85 -7.07
N PRO A 151 8.58 1.71 -7.61
CA PRO A 151 9.88 1.18 -7.24
C PRO A 151 11.00 2.15 -7.67
N PRO A 152 12.12 2.22 -6.93
CA PRO A 152 13.19 3.19 -7.18
C PRO A 152 13.70 3.16 -8.62
N ASP A 153 13.87 1.97 -9.18
CA ASP A 153 14.35 1.75 -10.55
C ASP A 153 13.42 2.36 -11.61
N LEU A 154 12.11 2.48 -11.33
CA LEU A 154 11.14 3.11 -12.23
C LEU A 154 11.07 4.62 -12.00
N ALA A 155 11.20 5.07 -10.75
CA ALA A 155 11.24 6.49 -10.40
C ALA A 155 12.44 7.20 -11.07
N ASP A 156 13.61 6.56 -11.09
CA ASP A 156 14.82 7.08 -11.75
C ASP A 156 14.72 7.10 -13.29
N MET A 157 13.86 6.25 -13.88
CA MET A 157 13.60 6.28 -15.32
C MET A 157 12.64 7.39 -15.74
N SER A 158 11.72 7.81 -14.86
CA SER A 158 10.76 8.88 -15.17
C SER A 158 11.45 10.23 -15.34
N THR A 159 12.43 10.54 -14.50
CA THR A 159 13.23 11.78 -14.61
C THR A 159 14.16 11.78 -15.82
N ALA A 160 14.67 10.62 -16.22
CA ALA A 160 15.51 10.50 -17.42
C ALA A 160 14.74 10.80 -18.73
N LEU A 161 13.41 10.68 -18.74
CA LEU A 161 12.58 11.03 -19.90
C LEU A 161 12.31 12.54 -19.99
N ASP A 162 12.28 13.25 -18.85
CA ASP A 162 12.16 14.71 -18.77
C ASP A 162 13.45 15.45 -19.20
N ASP A 163 14.60 14.75 -19.23
CA ASP A 163 15.89 15.27 -19.71
C ASP A 163 16.09 15.13 -21.23
N MET A 164 15.05 14.75 -21.99
CA MET A 164 15.16 14.64 -23.44
C MET A 164 15.10 16.04 -24.07
N PRO A 165 16.13 16.47 -24.83
CA PRO A 165 16.14 17.81 -25.41
C PRO A 165 14.98 17.95 -26.42
N HIS A 166 14.17 18.99 -26.23
CA HIS A 166 13.10 19.41 -27.15
C HIS A 166 13.64 19.93 -28.49
#